data_AF-A0A2V6SKV0-F1
#
_entry.id   AF-A0A2V6SKV0-F1
#
_cell.length_a   1.000
_cell.length_b   1.000
_cell.length_c   1.000
_cell.angle_alpha   90.00
_cell.angle_beta   90.00
_cell.angle_gamma   90.00
#
_symmetry.space_group_name_H-M   'P 1'
#
loop_
_entity.id
_entity.type
_entity.pdbx_description
1 polymer ?
#
loop_
_entity_poly.entity_id
_entity_poly.type
_entity_poly.pdbx_seq_one_letter_code
_entity_poly.pdbx_strand_id
1 'polypeptide(L)'
;MLAAPLAIRFVVAAVAVVALWSAVNWTYQLIRKPSELFFPVSGALAKTPAETWRQYEPLFREHSTAIMTPELLAALAQVEGEGNPIARTYWRWHVTSNPFDLYRPASSAVGMYQITDATFREAKRYCIHRHVVAEEGPWHDLRSCWFNALYIRVLPTHAVELTAAFLDRSVTSTLQRSRIVTATARQKQDLAAVTHLCGAGAGDAYARRGFRLTASQRCGDHDVGRYLAQVNAMKRQFVALSSEER
;
A
#
# COMPACT_ATOMS: atom_id res chain seq x y z
N MET A 1 -60.11 -2.85 11.57
CA MET A 1 -58.73 -2.84 11.05
C MET A 1 -58.20 -4.27 11.15
N LEU A 2 -58.08 -4.98 10.02
CA LEU A 2 -57.59 -6.36 10.01
C LEU A 2 -56.11 -6.37 10.42
N ALA A 3 -55.85 -6.93 11.60
CA ALA A 3 -54.49 -7.15 12.09
C ALA A 3 -53.75 -8.06 11.11
N ALA A 4 -52.64 -7.59 10.54
CA ALA A 4 -51.77 -8.42 9.71
C ALA A 4 -51.41 -9.72 10.47
N PRO A 5 -51.44 -10.89 9.82
CA PRO A 5 -51.06 -12.17 10.41
C PRO A 5 -49.73 -12.08 11.16
N LEU A 6 -49.62 -12.77 12.29
CA LEU A 6 -48.42 -12.81 13.14
C LEU A 6 -47.14 -13.08 12.34
N ALA A 7 -47.20 -13.99 11.36
CA ALA A 7 -46.09 -14.28 10.46
C ALA A 7 -45.62 -13.05 9.66
N ILE A 8 -46.55 -12.25 9.14
CA ILE A 8 -46.22 -11.02 8.40
C ILE A 8 -45.57 -10.00 9.33
N ARG A 9 -46.05 -9.90 10.58
CA ARG A 9 -45.44 -9.01 11.58
C ARG A 9 -44.01 -9.41 11.93
N PHE A 10 -43.74 -10.71 12.08
CA PHE A 10 -42.38 -11.21 12.31
C PHE A 10 -41.46 -10.96 11.13
N VAL A 11 -41.93 -11.18 9.90
CA VAL A 11 -41.14 -10.91 8.69
C VAL A 11 -40.82 -9.42 8.57
N VAL A 12 -41.80 -8.55 8.76
CA VAL A 12 -41.60 -7.10 8.72
C VAL A 12 -40.63 -6.65 9.82
N ALA A 13 -40.77 -7.17 11.04
CA ALA A 13 -39.85 -6.87 12.13
C ALA A 13 -38.42 -7.35 11.83
N ALA A 14 -38.25 -8.56 11.30
CA ALA A 14 -36.95 -9.08 10.90
C ALA A 14 -36.30 -8.24 9.80
N VAL A 15 -37.07 -7.86 8.76
CA VAL A 15 -36.58 -6.98 7.69
C VAL A 15 -36.19 -5.62 8.24
N ALA A 16 -36.99 -5.02 9.13
CA ALA A 16 -36.68 -3.73 9.74
C ALA A 16 -35.41 -3.79 10.59
N VAL A 17 -35.21 -4.87 11.36
CA VAL A 17 -33.98 -5.11 12.15
C VAL A 17 -32.77 -5.27 11.23
N VAL A 18 -32.88 -6.04 10.14
CA VAL A 18 -31.80 -6.20 9.17
C VAL A 18 -31.47 -4.88 8.47
N ALA A 19 -32.48 -4.10 8.09
CA ALA A 19 -32.29 -2.80 7.46
C ALA A 19 -31.63 -1.79 8.41
N LEU A 20 -32.08 -1.72 9.65
CA LEU A 20 -31.49 -0.87 10.69
C LEU A 20 -30.04 -1.28 10.97
N TRP A 21 -29.78 -2.58 11.15
CA TRP A 21 -28.43 -3.10 11.33
C TRP A 21 -27.52 -2.76 10.14
N SER A 22 -28.02 -2.89 8.91
CA SER A 22 -27.29 -2.54 7.70
C SER A 22 -26.96 -1.05 7.63
N ALA A 23 -27.90 -0.17 8.01
CA ALA A 23 -27.68 1.28 8.03
C ALA A 23 -26.67 1.71 9.11
N VAL A 24 -26.74 1.11 10.31
CA VAL A 24 -25.78 1.36 11.39
C VAL A 24 -24.39 0.84 11.01
N ASN A 25 -24.31 -0.38 10.44
CA ASN A 25 -23.07 -0.94 9.93
C ASN A 25 -22.46 -0.05 8.84
N TRP A 26 -23.28 0.40 7.89
CA TRP A 26 -22.85 1.31 6.85
C TRP A 26 -22.25 2.59 7.46
N THR A 27 -22.97 3.25 8.37
CA THR A 27 -22.50 4.49 9.01
C THR A 27 -21.20 4.28 9.79
N TYR A 28 -21.09 3.17 10.52
CA TYR A 28 -19.89 2.80 11.24
C TYR A 28 -18.69 2.59 10.31
N GLN A 29 -18.89 1.87 9.20
CA GLN A 29 -17.83 1.66 8.20
C GLN A 29 -17.46 2.96 7.49
N LEU A 30 -18.41 3.87 7.22
CA LEU A 30 -18.12 5.18 6.64
C LEU A 30 -17.20 6.02 7.52
N ILE A 31 -17.47 6.08 8.82
CA ILE A 31 -16.65 6.85 9.77
C ILE A 31 -15.25 6.23 9.85
N ARG A 32 -15.17 4.90 9.88
CA ARG A 32 -13.91 4.19 10.07
C ARG A 32 -13.09 4.08 8.77
N LYS A 33 -13.73 4.14 7.61
CA LYS A 33 -13.15 3.91 6.28
C LYS A 33 -13.82 4.82 5.24
N PRO A 34 -13.60 6.14 5.29
CA PRO A 34 -14.25 7.10 4.39
C PRO A 34 -13.91 6.88 2.91
N SER A 35 -12.79 6.20 2.62
CA SER A 35 -12.44 5.78 1.26
C SER A 35 -13.43 4.79 0.65
N GLU A 36 -14.32 4.19 1.45
CA GLU A 36 -15.30 3.22 0.96
C GLU A 36 -16.39 3.83 0.04
N LEU A 37 -16.71 5.13 0.23
CA LEU A 37 -17.70 5.88 -0.56
C LEU A 37 -17.40 5.95 -2.05
N PHE A 38 -16.13 5.89 -2.43
CA PHE A 38 -15.70 6.05 -3.82
C PHE A 38 -15.76 4.75 -4.63
N PHE A 39 -16.47 3.72 -4.13
CA PHE A 39 -16.52 2.38 -4.73
C PHE A 39 -16.97 2.39 -6.20
N PRO A 40 -18.02 3.15 -6.58
CA PRO A 40 -18.49 3.18 -7.96
C PRO A 40 -17.49 3.80 -8.95
N VAL A 41 -16.50 4.56 -8.47
CA VAL A 41 -15.60 5.38 -9.32
C VAL A 41 -14.14 4.91 -9.26
N SER A 42 -13.82 3.94 -8.38
CA SER A 42 -12.43 3.54 -8.15
C SER A 42 -11.76 2.96 -9.39
N GLY A 43 -12.43 2.09 -10.16
CA GLY A 43 -11.87 1.52 -11.39
C GLY A 43 -11.58 2.55 -12.50
N ALA A 44 -12.33 3.66 -12.53
CA ALA A 44 -12.12 4.74 -13.51
C ALA A 44 -10.81 5.52 -13.28
N LEU A 45 -10.17 5.33 -12.13
CA LEU A 45 -8.90 5.98 -11.78
C LEU A 45 -7.68 5.07 -12.00
N ALA A 46 -7.91 3.82 -12.43
CA ALA A 46 -6.85 2.95 -12.91
C ALA A 46 -6.17 3.58 -14.14
N LYS A 47 -4.86 3.42 -14.22
CA LYS A 47 -4.02 4.03 -15.25
C LYS A 47 -3.23 2.95 -15.95
N THR A 48 -3.03 3.16 -17.24
CA THR A 48 -2.00 2.47 -17.98
C THR A 48 -0.62 2.90 -17.47
N PRO A 49 0.45 2.11 -17.71
CA PRO A 49 1.81 2.51 -17.32
C PRO A 49 2.22 3.88 -17.88
N ALA A 50 1.87 4.20 -19.14
CA ALA A 50 2.18 5.49 -19.74
C ALA A 50 1.46 6.66 -19.03
N GLU A 51 0.19 6.48 -18.66
CA GLU A 51 -0.55 7.50 -17.89
C GLU A 51 -0.01 7.67 -16.48
N THR A 52 0.33 6.57 -15.81
CA THR A 52 0.99 6.59 -14.48
C THR A 52 2.30 7.38 -14.55
N TRP A 53 3.12 7.13 -15.56
CA TRP A 53 4.38 7.85 -15.75
C TRP A 53 4.13 9.34 -16.00
N ARG A 54 3.38 9.67 -17.05
CA ARG A 54 3.08 11.06 -17.42
C ARG A 54 2.50 11.88 -16.26
N GLN A 55 1.68 11.28 -15.41
CA GLN A 55 1.02 11.99 -14.32
C GLN A 55 1.87 12.10 -13.06
N TYR A 56 2.64 11.08 -12.71
CA TYR A 56 3.31 10.99 -11.40
C TYR A 56 4.83 11.00 -11.48
N GLU A 57 5.43 11.04 -12.66
CA GLU A 57 6.88 11.13 -12.85
C GLU A 57 7.52 12.24 -12.00
N PRO A 58 7.02 13.49 -11.98
CA PRO A 58 7.64 14.53 -11.15
C PRO A 58 7.72 14.13 -9.67
N LEU A 59 6.68 13.48 -9.15
CA LEU A 59 6.63 12.99 -7.76
C LEU A 59 7.60 11.83 -7.53
N PHE A 60 7.68 10.90 -8.48
CA PHE A 60 8.63 9.79 -8.41
C PHE A 60 10.06 10.29 -8.42
N ARG A 61 10.36 11.33 -9.22
CA ARG A 61 11.68 11.96 -9.26
C ARG A 61 11.98 12.68 -7.95
N GLU A 62 11.08 13.56 -7.51
CA GLU A 62 11.22 14.38 -6.31
C GLU A 62 11.52 13.54 -5.06
N HIS A 63 10.77 12.45 -4.86
CA HIS A 63 10.89 11.63 -3.65
C HIS A 63 11.77 10.37 -3.84
N SER A 64 12.47 10.24 -4.97
CA SER A 64 13.37 9.10 -5.19
C SER A 64 14.57 9.11 -4.25
N THR A 65 15.14 7.94 -4.00
CA THR A 65 16.42 7.76 -3.31
C THR A 65 17.39 6.95 -4.17
N ALA A 66 18.62 6.73 -3.68
CA ALA A 66 19.58 5.85 -4.33
C ALA A 66 19.10 4.38 -4.44
N ILE A 67 18.17 3.94 -3.58
CA ILE A 67 17.56 2.61 -3.62
C ILE A 67 16.22 2.67 -4.34
N MET A 68 15.35 3.58 -3.90
CA MET A 68 14.00 3.76 -4.40
C MET A 68 14.01 4.70 -5.61
N THR A 69 14.44 4.19 -6.76
CA THR A 69 14.51 4.97 -8.00
C THR A 69 13.11 5.32 -8.53
N PRO A 70 12.97 6.35 -9.39
CA PRO A 70 11.67 6.74 -9.93
C PRO A 70 10.93 5.59 -10.62
N GLU A 71 11.66 4.76 -11.37
CA GLU A 71 11.11 3.63 -12.12
C GLU A 71 10.69 2.49 -11.20
N LEU A 72 11.36 2.30 -10.06
CA LEU A 72 10.93 1.35 -9.04
C LEU A 72 9.66 1.84 -8.34
N LEU A 73 9.59 3.13 -8.00
CA LEU A 73 8.40 3.73 -7.40
C LEU A 73 7.19 3.65 -8.34
N ALA A 74 7.39 3.90 -9.63
CA ALA A 74 6.36 3.73 -10.65
C ALA A 74 5.95 2.26 -10.82
N ALA A 75 6.92 1.34 -10.83
CA ALA A 75 6.66 -0.09 -10.96
C ALA A 75 5.84 -0.63 -9.78
N LEU A 76 6.17 -0.26 -8.55
CA LEU A 76 5.38 -0.62 -7.37
C LEU A 76 3.97 -0.02 -7.46
N ALA A 77 3.84 1.26 -7.80
CA ALA A 77 2.52 1.91 -7.93
C ALA A 77 1.63 1.22 -8.98
N GLN A 78 2.21 0.77 -10.09
CA GLN A 78 1.50 0.10 -11.16
C GLN A 78 1.13 -1.34 -10.79
N VAL A 79 2.04 -2.09 -10.17
CA VAL A 79 1.80 -3.50 -9.81
C VAL A 79 0.81 -3.63 -8.65
N GLU A 80 0.84 -2.72 -7.68
CA GLU A 80 0.02 -2.78 -6.48
C GLU A 80 -1.39 -2.22 -6.68
N GLY A 81 -1.51 -1.15 -7.46
CA GLY A 81 -2.78 -0.45 -7.57
C GLY A 81 -3.04 0.17 -8.93
N GLU A 82 -2.32 -0.23 -9.99
CA GLU A 82 -2.52 0.30 -11.35
C GLU A 82 -2.45 1.84 -11.43
N GLY A 83 -1.60 2.46 -10.61
CA GLY A 83 -1.50 3.93 -10.53
C GLY A 83 -2.77 4.62 -9.98
N ASN A 84 -3.69 3.87 -9.36
CA ASN A 84 -4.92 4.40 -8.79
C ASN A 84 -4.71 4.85 -7.33
N PRO A 85 -4.79 6.15 -7.03
CA PRO A 85 -4.51 6.69 -5.70
C PRO A 85 -5.54 6.27 -4.64
N ILE A 86 -6.69 5.73 -5.05
CA ILE A 86 -7.72 5.20 -4.14
C ILE A 86 -7.98 3.71 -4.38
N ALA A 87 -7.02 2.98 -4.97
CA ALA A 87 -7.10 1.53 -5.14
C ALA A 87 -7.41 0.86 -3.79
N ARG A 88 -8.21 -0.20 -3.83
CA ARG A 88 -8.60 -0.97 -2.65
C ARG A 88 -8.47 -2.45 -2.93
N THR A 89 -8.21 -3.20 -1.87
CA THR A 89 -8.24 -4.66 -1.92
C THR A 89 -9.68 -5.19 -2.02
N TYR A 90 -9.81 -6.45 -2.42
CA TYR A 90 -11.09 -7.14 -2.54
C TYR A 90 -11.76 -7.34 -1.17
N TRP A 91 -13.08 -7.52 -1.17
CA TRP A 91 -13.85 -7.80 0.04
C TRP A 91 -13.92 -9.30 0.30
N ARG A 92 -13.88 -9.69 1.57
CA ARG A 92 -13.94 -11.08 1.98
C ARG A 92 -14.86 -11.25 3.19
N TRP A 93 -15.47 -12.43 3.29
CA TRP A 93 -16.17 -12.86 4.49
C TRP A 93 -15.18 -13.27 5.58
N HIS A 94 -15.36 -12.76 6.79
CA HIS A 94 -14.56 -13.10 7.97
C HIS A 94 -15.45 -13.74 9.03
N VAL A 95 -14.97 -14.82 9.66
CA VAL A 95 -15.63 -15.38 10.85
C VAL A 95 -15.20 -14.55 12.05
N THR A 96 -16.14 -13.86 12.68
CA THR A 96 -15.88 -12.94 13.79
C THR A 96 -17.15 -12.80 14.65
N SER A 97 -16.96 -12.57 15.95
CA SER A 97 -18.06 -12.28 16.88
C SER A 97 -18.55 -10.83 16.79
N ASN A 98 -17.78 -9.94 16.16
CA ASN A 98 -18.22 -8.57 15.87
C ASN A 98 -19.03 -8.55 14.57
N PRO A 99 -20.35 -8.28 14.60
CA PRO A 99 -21.19 -8.32 13.40
C PRO A 99 -20.73 -7.30 12.33
N PHE A 100 -20.10 -6.20 12.74
CA PHE A 100 -19.59 -5.18 11.81
C PHE A 100 -18.34 -5.63 11.04
N ASP A 101 -17.67 -6.72 11.44
CA ASP A 101 -16.47 -7.22 10.77
C ASP A 101 -16.73 -8.46 9.90
N LEU A 102 -18.00 -8.89 9.77
CA LEU A 102 -18.39 -10.11 9.05
C LEU A 102 -18.07 -10.05 7.54
N TYR A 103 -18.28 -8.88 6.93
CA TYR A 103 -17.92 -8.60 5.54
C TYR A 103 -17.18 -7.28 5.48
N ARG A 104 -15.89 -7.35 5.15
CA ARG A 104 -14.98 -6.20 5.12
C ARG A 104 -13.89 -6.41 4.07
N PRO A 105 -13.13 -5.37 3.69
CA PRO A 105 -11.93 -5.53 2.87
C PRO A 105 -10.98 -6.58 3.50
N ALA A 106 -10.37 -7.40 2.65
CA ALA A 106 -9.43 -8.45 3.06
C ALA A 106 -8.24 -7.89 3.86
N SER A 107 -7.91 -6.60 3.65
CA SER A 107 -6.84 -5.85 4.30
C SER A 107 -7.22 -4.36 4.42
N SER A 108 -6.52 -3.60 5.27
CA SER A 108 -6.60 -2.14 5.33
C SER A 108 -5.73 -1.43 4.28
N ALA A 109 -5.18 -2.19 3.34
CA ALA A 109 -4.43 -1.71 2.19
C ALA A 109 -5.26 -0.75 1.32
N VAL A 110 -4.72 0.44 1.06
CA VAL A 110 -5.34 1.46 0.21
C VAL A 110 -4.30 2.22 -0.63
N GLY A 111 -4.78 2.76 -1.75
CA GLY A 111 -4.02 3.61 -2.66
C GLY A 111 -3.07 2.85 -3.57
N MET A 112 -2.33 3.59 -4.39
CA MET A 112 -1.55 3.01 -5.49
C MET A 112 -0.41 2.10 -5.02
N TYR A 113 -0.04 2.17 -3.73
CA TYR A 113 0.94 1.29 -3.09
C TYR A 113 0.32 0.33 -2.06
N GLN A 114 -1.01 0.20 -2.03
CA GLN A 114 -1.72 -0.72 -1.12
C GLN A 114 -1.24 -0.66 0.36
N ILE A 115 -0.98 0.57 0.86
CA ILE A 115 -0.39 0.77 2.19
C ILE A 115 -1.43 0.48 3.28
N THR A 116 -1.11 -0.49 4.16
CA THR A 116 -1.95 -0.86 5.30
C THR A 116 -1.89 0.19 6.42
N ASP A 117 -2.86 0.17 7.34
CA ASP A 117 -2.85 1.04 8.53
C ASP A 117 -1.59 0.84 9.39
N ALA A 118 -1.10 -0.40 9.49
CA ALA A 118 0.09 -0.71 10.27
C ALA A 118 1.35 -0.12 9.61
N THR A 119 1.52 -0.37 8.31
CA THR A 119 2.62 0.19 7.52
C THR A 119 2.58 1.71 7.54
N PHE A 120 1.40 2.32 7.44
CA PHE A 120 1.25 3.77 7.46
C PHE A 120 1.71 4.41 8.76
N ARG A 121 1.34 3.83 9.92
CA ARG A 121 1.82 4.33 11.22
C ARG A 121 3.34 4.30 11.33
N GLU A 122 3.97 3.28 10.75
CA GLU A 122 5.43 3.16 10.74
C GLU A 122 6.09 4.09 9.72
N ALA A 123 5.57 4.14 8.49
CA ALA A 123 6.12 4.91 7.38
C ALA A 123 6.06 6.42 7.64
N LYS A 124 5.03 6.89 8.35
CA LYS A 124 4.89 8.30 8.73
C LYS A 124 6.07 8.83 9.54
N ARG A 125 6.90 7.99 10.14
CA ARG A 125 8.09 8.43 10.87
C ARG A 125 9.20 8.96 9.97
N TYR A 126 9.06 8.83 8.64
CA TYR A 126 10.11 9.16 7.69
C TYR A 126 9.59 10.09 6.59
N CYS A 127 10.50 10.87 6.00
CA CYS A 127 10.29 11.64 4.77
C CYS A 127 11.59 11.74 3.97
N ILE A 128 11.51 12.38 2.80
CA ILE A 128 12.64 12.54 1.89
C ILE A 128 13.07 14.00 1.83
N HIS A 129 14.32 14.27 2.22
CA HIS A 129 14.98 15.55 2.01
C HIS A 129 16.07 15.39 0.97
N ARG A 130 15.90 16.00 -0.22
CA ARG A 130 16.91 15.98 -1.30
C ARG A 130 17.41 14.55 -1.60
N HIS A 131 16.48 13.64 -1.83
CA HIS A 131 16.74 12.22 -2.12
C HIS A 131 17.36 11.39 -0.98
N VAL A 132 17.34 11.91 0.25
CA VAL A 132 17.85 11.23 1.45
C VAL A 132 16.73 11.07 2.46
N VAL A 133 16.64 9.88 3.07
CA VAL A 133 15.66 9.61 4.13
C VAL A 133 16.03 10.36 5.41
N ALA A 134 15.06 11.09 5.95
CA ALA A 134 15.10 11.65 7.29
C ALA A 134 14.08 10.97 8.19
N GLU A 135 14.44 10.77 9.45
CA GLU A 135 13.55 10.27 10.50
C GLU A 135 12.95 11.45 11.27
N GLU A 136 11.73 11.27 11.79
CA GLU A 136 11.09 12.25 12.65
C GLU A 136 11.95 12.54 13.87
N GLY A 137 11.88 13.79 14.34
CA GLY A 137 12.74 14.28 15.39
C GLY A 137 12.22 15.59 15.98
N PRO A 138 13.01 16.22 16.87
CA PRO A 138 12.64 17.49 17.44
C PRO A 138 12.39 18.55 16.36
N TRP A 139 11.35 19.37 16.52
CA TRP A 139 10.96 20.39 15.54
C TRP A 139 12.07 21.40 15.18
N HIS A 140 13.08 21.57 16.04
CA HIS A 140 14.20 22.48 15.83
C HIS A 140 15.36 21.85 15.03
N ASP A 141 15.33 20.54 14.79
CA ASP A 141 16.30 19.88 13.92
C ASP A 141 15.83 19.97 12.47
N LEU A 142 16.42 20.89 11.70
CA LEU A 142 16.13 21.10 10.28
C LEU A 142 16.36 19.86 9.40
N ARG A 143 17.10 18.86 9.89
CA ARG A 143 17.37 17.60 9.17
C ARG A 143 16.34 16.52 9.46
N SER A 144 15.49 16.72 10.46
CA SER A 144 14.46 15.77 10.84
C SER A 144 13.24 15.87 9.93
N CYS A 145 12.37 14.86 10.04
CA CYS A 145 11.13 14.85 9.31
C CYS A 145 10.06 15.72 9.95
N TRP A 146 9.47 16.62 9.16
CA TRP A 146 8.47 17.60 9.63
C TRP A 146 7.13 17.41 8.93
N PHE A 147 6.05 17.85 9.58
CA PHE A 147 4.67 17.80 9.05
C PHE A 147 4.15 16.41 8.65
N ASN A 148 4.91 15.36 8.96
CA ASN A 148 4.57 13.96 8.72
C ASN A 148 3.25 13.53 9.41
N ALA A 149 2.80 14.25 10.43
CA ALA A 149 1.47 14.10 11.01
C ALA A 149 0.33 14.26 9.98
N LEU A 150 0.53 15.10 8.95
CA LEU A 150 -0.45 15.46 7.92
C LEU A 150 -0.47 14.51 6.71
N TYR A 151 0.38 13.48 6.71
CA TYR A 151 0.39 12.50 5.63
C TYR A 151 -0.99 11.83 5.42
N ILE A 152 -1.30 11.54 4.16
CA ILE A 152 -2.57 10.92 3.72
C ILE A 152 -2.24 9.90 2.64
N ARG A 153 -2.58 8.62 2.87
CA ARG A 153 -2.23 7.49 1.97
C ARG A 153 -2.75 7.59 0.55
N VAL A 154 -3.85 8.32 0.34
CA VAL A 154 -4.52 8.43 -0.97
C VAL A 154 -4.10 9.68 -1.75
N LEU A 155 -3.26 10.54 -1.17
CA LEU A 155 -2.66 11.65 -1.92
C LEU A 155 -1.37 11.17 -2.59
N PRO A 156 -1.23 11.24 -3.92
CA PRO A 156 -0.08 10.69 -4.64
C PRO A 156 1.27 11.14 -4.08
N THR A 157 1.49 12.45 -3.86
CA THR A 157 2.75 12.98 -3.29
C THR A 157 3.10 12.30 -1.97
N HIS A 158 2.17 12.28 -1.01
CA HIS A 158 2.35 11.63 0.27
C HIS A 158 2.59 10.12 0.12
N ALA A 159 1.85 9.44 -0.75
CA ALA A 159 1.96 8.01 -0.96
C ALA A 159 3.32 7.61 -1.55
N VAL A 160 3.85 8.41 -2.49
CA VAL A 160 5.20 8.20 -3.07
C VAL A 160 6.25 8.41 -1.99
N GLU A 161 6.20 9.53 -1.27
CA GLU A 161 7.20 9.87 -0.26
C GLU A 161 7.24 8.85 0.88
N LEU A 162 6.08 8.49 1.42
CA LEU A 162 5.95 7.46 2.47
C LEU A 162 6.55 6.13 2.04
N THR A 163 6.22 5.68 0.81
CA THR A 163 6.71 4.41 0.28
C THR A 163 8.22 4.45 0.08
N ALA A 164 8.75 5.52 -0.52
CA ALA A 164 10.17 5.70 -0.77
C ALA A 164 10.97 5.71 0.54
N ALA A 165 10.58 6.56 1.48
CA ALA A 165 11.27 6.73 2.75
C ALA A 165 11.24 5.45 3.59
N PHE A 166 10.07 4.83 3.71
CA PHE A 166 9.90 3.60 4.49
C PHE A 166 10.71 2.43 3.94
N LEU A 167 10.65 2.19 2.61
CA LEU A 167 11.33 1.04 2.01
C LEU A 167 12.85 1.23 1.95
N ASP A 168 13.35 2.44 1.68
CA ASP A 168 14.78 2.72 1.78
C ASP A 168 15.29 2.47 3.21
N ARG A 169 14.61 3.02 4.21
CA ARG A 169 14.95 2.82 5.62
C ARG A 169 14.91 1.34 6.00
N SER A 170 13.91 0.61 5.53
CA SER A 170 13.78 -0.82 5.79
C SER A 170 14.94 -1.61 5.19
N VAL A 171 15.27 -1.38 3.91
CA VAL A 171 16.42 -2.01 3.24
C VAL A 171 17.71 -1.72 3.99
N THR A 172 17.98 -0.44 4.26
CA THR A 172 19.21 -0.01 4.94
C THR A 172 19.33 -0.67 6.31
N SER A 173 18.24 -0.70 7.08
CA SER A 173 18.22 -1.33 8.41
C SER A 173 18.41 -2.85 8.33
N THR A 174 17.80 -3.52 7.35
CA THR A 174 17.98 -4.97 7.12
C THR A 174 19.44 -5.31 6.78
N LEU A 175 20.07 -4.54 5.89
CA LEU A 175 21.48 -4.74 5.53
C LEU A 175 22.40 -4.56 6.73
N GLN A 176 22.17 -3.52 7.53
CA GLN A 176 22.92 -3.24 8.76
C GLN A 176 22.77 -4.36 9.79
N ARG A 177 21.52 -4.77 10.11
CA ARG A 177 21.26 -5.86 11.06
C ARG A 177 21.86 -7.19 10.60
N SER A 178 21.86 -7.45 9.30
CA SER A 178 22.41 -8.68 8.70
C SER A 178 23.92 -8.61 8.45
N ARG A 179 24.58 -7.47 8.77
CA ARG A 179 26.00 -7.20 8.52
C ARG A 179 26.41 -7.41 7.05
N ILE A 180 25.51 -7.10 6.12
CA ILE A 180 25.77 -7.20 4.68
C ILE A 180 26.40 -5.90 4.21
N VAL A 181 27.70 -5.95 3.92
CA VAL A 181 28.48 -4.79 3.48
C VAL A 181 28.27 -4.49 2.00
N THR A 182 28.11 -5.54 1.19
CA THR A 182 27.97 -5.43 -0.27
C THR A 182 26.66 -6.07 -0.74
N ALA A 183 25.83 -5.26 -1.39
CA ALA A 183 24.64 -5.71 -2.11
C ALA A 183 24.51 -4.88 -3.39
N THR A 184 24.20 -5.53 -4.50
CA THR A 184 23.97 -4.84 -5.77
C THR A 184 22.73 -3.96 -5.70
N ALA A 185 22.65 -2.93 -6.57
CA ALA A 185 21.45 -2.10 -6.67
C ALA A 185 20.18 -2.95 -6.86
N ARG A 186 20.25 -3.97 -7.73
CA ARG A 186 19.14 -4.90 -7.95
C ARG A 186 18.75 -5.65 -6.67
N GLN A 187 19.70 -6.17 -5.91
CA GLN A 187 19.41 -6.88 -4.65
C GLN A 187 18.74 -5.97 -3.61
N LYS A 188 19.16 -4.70 -3.52
CA LYS A 188 18.52 -3.71 -2.64
C LYS A 188 17.07 -3.43 -3.06
N GLN A 189 16.83 -3.29 -4.35
CA GLN A 189 15.49 -3.05 -4.91
C GLN A 189 14.58 -4.27 -4.79
N ASP A 190 15.09 -5.47 -5.05
CA ASP A 190 14.34 -6.71 -4.84
C ASP A 190 14.02 -6.90 -3.35
N LEU A 191 14.94 -6.54 -2.44
CA LEU A 191 14.67 -6.53 -1.00
C LEU A 191 13.59 -5.49 -0.61
N ALA A 192 13.58 -4.30 -1.22
CA ALA A 192 12.52 -3.32 -1.02
C ALA A 192 11.16 -3.90 -1.44
N ALA A 193 11.08 -4.52 -2.62
CA ALA A 193 9.86 -5.13 -3.13
C ALA A 193 9.38 -6.32 -2.27
N VAL A 194 10.29 -7.19 -1.80
CA VAL A 194 9.94 -8.26 -0.84
C VAL A 194 9.44 -7.66 0.48
N THR A 195 10.07 -6.60 0.97
CA THR A 195 9.66 -5.95 2.22
C THR A 195 8.29 -5.29 2.08
N HIS A 196 8.02 -4.69 0.92
CA HIS A 196 6.71 -4.11 0.61
C HIS A 196 5.60 -5.17 0.62
N LEU A 197 5.81 -6.27 -0.11
CA LEU A 197 4.83 -7.35 -0.23
C LEU A 197 4.62 -8.13 1.09
N CYS A 198 5.71 -8.45 1.77
CA CYS A 198 5.73 -9.46 2.83
C CYS A 198 6.05 -8.90 4.23
N GLY A 199 6.39 -7.62 4.33
CA GLY A 199 6.86 -7.00 5.57
C GLY A 199 8.35 -7.24 5.87
N ALA A 200 8.85 -6.49 6.86
CA ALA A 200 10.27 -6.44 7.22
C ALA A 200 10.87 -7.80 7.63
N GLY A 201 10.11 -8.63 8.35
CA GLY A 201 10.60 -9.96 8.79
C GLY A 201 10.91 -10.90 7.62
N ALA A 202 10.09 -10.88 6.57
CA ALA A 202 10.34 -11.66 5.36
C ALA A 202 11.52 -11.08 4.55
N GLY A 203 11.66 -9.75 4.50
CA GLY A 203 12.81 -9.06 3.95
C GLY A 203 14.12 -9.47 4.64
N ASP A 204 14.14 -9.46 5.97
CA ASP A 204 15.29 -9.91 6.77
C ASP A 204 15.66 -11.37 6.50
N ALA A 205 14.66 -12.25 6.37
CA ALA A 205 14.89 -13.64 6.04
C ALA A 205 15.44 -13.80 4.60
N TYR A 206 14.93 -13.03 3.64
CA TYR A 206 15.41 -13.02 2.26
C TYR A 206 16.87 -12.53 2.16
N ALA A 207 17.21 -11.44 2.85
CA ALA A 207 18.57 -10.90 2.90
C ALA A 207 19.57 -11.89 3.52
N ARG A 208 19.21 -12.51 4.66
CA ARG A 208 20.06 -13.52 5.33
C ARG A 208 20.32 -14.76 4.48
N ARG A 209 19.44 -15.09 3.55
CA ARG A 209 19.64 -16.17 2.57
C ARG A 209 20.49 -15.74 1.36
N GLY A 210 21.16 -14.59 1.42
CA GLY A 210 21.95 -14.06 0.31
C GLY A 210 21.08 -13.62 -0.86
N PHE A 211 19.90 -13.04 -0.58
CA PHE A 211 18.93 -12.58 -1.58
C PHE A 211 18.38 -13.71 -2.46
N ARG A 212 18.18 -14.90 -1.85
CA ARG A 212 17.58 -16.07 -2.51
C ARG A 212 16.20 -16.36 -1.96
N LEU A 213 15.24 -16.51 -2.87
CA LEU A 213 13.89 -16.98 -2.55
C LEU A 213 13.91 -18.49 -2.26
N THR A 214 13.02 -18.94 -1.39
CA THR A 214 12.71 -20.36 -1.27
C THR A 214 11.77 -20.79 -2.39
N ALA A 215 11.76 -22.08 -2.75
CA ALA A 215 10.80 -22.61 -3.70
C ALA A 215 9.36 -22.29 -3.22
N SER A 216 8.55 -21.75 -4.12
CA SER A 216 7.15 -21.38 -3.87
C SER A 216 6.95 -20.51 -2.62
N GLN A 217 7.87 -19.57 -2.35
CA GLN A 217 7.71 -18.62 -1.25
C GLN A 217 6.43 -17.79 -1.44
N ARG A 218 5.54 -17.79 -0.45
CA ARG A 218 4.27 -17.05 -0.48
C ARG A 218 4.18 -15.99 0.62
N CYS A 219 3.46 -14.92 0.33
CA CYS A 219 3.07 -13.89 1.28
C CYS A 219 1.57 -13.63 1.12
N GLY A 220 0.77 -14.20 2.02
CA GLY A 220 -0.66 -14.34 1.81
C GLY A 220 -0.94 -15.16 0.53
N ASP A 221 -1.75 -14.60 -0.36
CA ASP A 221 -2.12 -15.25 -1.63
C ASP A 221 -1.04 -15.06 -2.73
N HIS A 222 -0.05 -14.19 -2.51
CA HIS A 222 0.94 -13.82 -3.51
C HIS A 222 2.12 -14.80 -3.54
N ASP A 223 2.54 -15.18 -4.75
CA ASP A 223 3.83 -15.85 -4.98
C ASP A 223 4.92 -14.77 -5.13
N VAL A 224 5.95 -14.83 -4.28
CA VAL A 224 6.98 -13.79 -4.20
C VAL A 224 7.84 -13.75 -5.47
N GLY A 225 8.11 -14.91 -6.07
CA GLY A 225 8.91 -15.00 -7.29
C GLY A 225 8.22 -14.35 -8.49
N ARG A 226 6.92 -14.67 -8.67
CA ARG A 226 6.08 -14.05 -9.69
C ARG A 226 5.96 -12.54 -9.49
N TYR A 227 5.74 -12.12 -8.24
CA TYR A 227 5.66 -10.71 -7.91
C TYR A 227 6.94 -9.95 -8.25
N LEU A 228 8.11 -10.44 -7.84
CA LEU A 228 9.39 -9.82 -8.19
C LEU A 228 9.65 -9.79 -9.69
N ALA A 229 9.24 -10.82 -10.42
CA ALA A 229 9.35 -10.84 -11.88
C ALA A 229 8.48 -9.75 -12.51
N GLN A 230 7.25 -9.57 -12.02
CA GLN A 230 6.32 -8.54 -12.48
C GLN A 230 6.84 -7.13 -12.19
N VAL A 231 7.29 -6.85 -10.96
CA VAL A 231 7.88 -5.55 -10.58
C VAL A 231 9.11 -5.25 -11.45
N ASN A 232 10.00 -6.22 -11.64
CA ASN A 232 11.20 -6.01 -12.46
C ASN A 232 10.88 -5.82 -13.95
N ALA A 233 9.85 -6.48 -14.48
CA ALA A 233 9.38 -6.25 -15.84
C ALA A 233 8.80 -4.84 -16.01
N MET A 234 7.96 -4.43 -15.07
CA MET A 234 7.34 -3.10 -15.06
C MET A 234 8.39 -1.99 -14.92
N LYS A 235 9.41 -2.19 -14.07
CA LYS A 235 10.55 -1.26 -13.97
C LYS A 235 11.26 -1.05 -15.31
N ARG A 236 11.49 -2.12 -16.10
CA ARG A 236 12.08 -1.99 -17.44
C ARG A 236 11.20 -1.19 -18.39
N GLN A 237 9.88 -1.35 -18.29
CA GLN A 237 8.93 -0.56 -19.07
C GLN A 237 9.01 0.93 -18.72
N PHE A 238 9.07 1.28 -17.44
CA PHE A 238 9.22 2.69 -17.03
C PHE A 238 10.58 3.28 -17.39
N VAL A 239 11.66 2.48 -17.40
CA VAL A 239 12.94 2.92 -17.97
C VAL A 239 12.79 3.31 -19.44
N ALA A 240 12.08 2.49 -20.25
CA ALA A 240 11.84 2.81 -21.66
C ALA A 240 11.02 4.10 -21.82
N LEU A 241 9.92 4.24 -21.09
CA LEU A 241 9.09 5.46 -21.11
C LEU A 241 9.90 6.71 -20.73
N SER A 242 10.76 6.61 -19.71
CA SER A 242 11.62 7.73 -19.28
C SER A 242 12.66 8.18 -20.32
N SER A 243 12.96 7.31 -21.29
CA SER A 243 13.89 7.60 -22.38
C SER A 243 13.21 8.16 -23.61
N GLU A 244 11.92 7.91 -23.78
CA GLU A 244 11.11 8.43 -24.90
C GLU A 244 10.69 9.89 -24.70
N GLU A 245 10.60 10.34 -23.44
CA GLU A 245 10.25 11.72 -23.08
C GLU A 245 11.45 12.69 -23.03
N ARG A 246 12.66 12.20 -23.29
CA ARG A 246 13.91 12.98 -23.20
C ARG A 246 14.39 13.50 -24.56
#